data_AF-A0A6J4XL39-F1
#
_entry.id   AF-A0A6J4XL39-F1
#
_cell.length_a   1.000
_cell.length_b   1.000
_cell.length_c   1.000
_cell.angle_alpha   90.00
_cell.angle_beta   90.00
_cell.angle_gamma   90.00
#
_symmetry.space_group_name_H-M   'P 1'
#
loop_
_entity.id
_entity.type
_entity.pdbx_description
1 polymer ?
#
loop_
_entity_poly.entity_id
_entity_poly.type
_entity_poly.pdbx_seq_one_letter_code
_entity_poly.pdbx_strand_id
1 'polypeptide(L)' 'MEKEIKSVANVTRNDVAQFLKLAAEIPIMPEVQEFALKDANRALVELKNRQIRGAKVLKIEE' A
#
# COMPACT_ATOMS: atom_id res chain seq x y z
N MET A 1 -21.51 -3.41 3.56
CA MET A 1 -20.58 -3.33 2.41
C MET A 1 -19.73 -4.59 2.47
N GLU A 2 -20.02 -5.52 1.58
CA GLU A 2 -19.41 -6.86 1.51
C GLU A 2 -17.95 -6.79 1.06
N LYS A 3 -17.13 -7.75 1.50
CA LYS A 3 -15.76 -7.93 1.01
C LYS A 3 -15.84 -8.46 -0.43
N GLU A 4 -15.29 -7.71 -1.39
CA GLU A 4 -15.26 -8.11 -2.79
C GLU A 4 -13.92 -8.80 -3.11
N ILE A 5 -13.95 -10.03 -3.64
CA ILE A 5 -12.76 -10.74 -4.13
C ILE A 5 -12.59 -10.37 -5.61
N LYS A 6 -11.54 -9.61 -5.95
CA LYS A 6 -11.16 -9.31 -7.33
C LYS A 6 -9.95 -10.12 -7.74
N SER A 7 -10.05 -10.81 -8.88
CA SER A 7 -8.89 -11.41 -9.53
C SER A 7 -8.07 -10.30 -10.19
N VAL A 8 -6.83 -10.10 -9.74
CA VAL A 8 -5.83 -9.37 -10.54
C VAL A 8 -5.35 -10.32 -11.61
N ALA A 9 -5.61 -9.98 -12.87
CA ALA A 9 -5.29 -10.86 -13.99
C ALA A 9 -3.79 -11.22 -13.99
N ASN A 10 -3.50 -12.52 -13.85
CA ASN A 10 -2.24 -13.17 -14.21
C ASN A 10 -0.96 -12.79 -13.44
N VAL A 11 -1.05 -12.37 -12.17
CA VAL A 11 0.14 -12.11 -11.33
C VAL A 11 0.32 -13.22 -10.30
N THR A 12 1.39 -14.00 -10.43
CA THR A 12 1.78 -15.04 -9.47
C THR A 12 2.67 -14.46 -8.36
N ARG A 13 2.83 -15.23 -7.27
CA ARG A 13 3.81 -14.91 -6.21
C ARG A 13 5.23 -14.75 -6.77
N ASN A 14 5.60 -15.55 -7.78
CA ASN A 14 6.93 -15.50 -8.38
C ASN A 14 7.14 -14.20 -9.15
N ASP A 15 6.13 -13.73 -9.89
CA ASP A 15 6.20 -12.48 -10.64
C ASP A 15 6.46 -11.29 -9.72
N VAL A 16 5.75 -11.22 -8.58
CA VAL A 16 5.96 -10.16 -7.57
C VAL A 16 7.37 -10.22 -6.98
N ALA A 17 7.86 -11.42 -6.62
CA ALA A 17 9.19 -11.57 -6.01
C ALA A 17 10.30 -11.12 -6.97
N GLN A 18 10.22 -11.49 -8.25
CA GLN A 18 11.17 -11.07 -9.27
C GLN A 18 11.10 -9.57 -9.52
N PHE A 19 9.90 -9.01 -9.59
CA PHE A 19 9.70 -7.58 -9.82
C PHE A 19 10.23 -6.72 -8.67
N LEU A 20 9.98 -7.10 -7.41
CA LEU A 20 10.48 -6.37 -6.25
C LEU A 20 12.02 -6.35 -6.19
N LYS A 21 12.67 -7.43 -6.59
CA LYS A 21 14.13 -7.48 -6.69
C LYS A 21 14.65 -6.45 -7.70
N LEU A 22 14.05 -6.40 -8.90
CA LEU A 22 14.41 -5.42 -9.93
C LEU A 22 14.11 -3.98 -9.48
N ALA A 23 12.96 -3.75 -8.83
CA ALA A 23 12.56 -2.43 -8.34
C ALA A 23 13.56 -1.86 -7.31
N ALA A 24 14.20 -2.72 -6.52
CA ALA A 24 15.22 -2.32 -5.55
C ALA A 24 16.54 -1.85 -6.22
N GLU A 25 16.83 -2.29 -7.44
CA GLU A 25 18.01 -1.86 -8.20
C GLU A 25 17.85 -0.46 -8.85
N ILE A 26 16.61 0.01 -9.02
CA ILE A 26 16.23 1.27 -9.69
C ILE A 26 16.03 2.44 -8.69
N PRO A 27 16.53 2.30 -7.45
CA PRO A 27 16.04 2.92 -6.20
C PRO A 27 14.72 3.72 -6.29
N ILE A 28 13.59 3.03 -6.50
CA ILE A 28 12.26 3.68 -6.48
C ILE A 28 11.92 4.06 -5.02
N MET A 29 11.85 5.36 -4.75
CA MET A 29 11.47 5.90 -3.44
C MET A 29 10.03 6.45 -3.50
N PRO A 30 9.01 5.65 -3.12
CA PRO A 30 7.64 6.13 -3.11
C PRO A 30 7.45 7.20 -2.03
N GLU A 31 6.63 8.21 -2.34
CA GLU A 31 6.12 9.10 -1.29
C GLU A 31 5.16 8.32 -0.40
N VAL A 32 5.41 8.34 0.90
CA VAL A 32 4.57 7.66 1.89
C VAL A 32 4.25 8.59 3.05
N GLN A 33 3.04 8.44 3.58
CA GLN A 33 2.61 9.06 4.83
C GLN A 33 2.31 7.95 5.84
N GLU A 34 3.07 7.91 6.92
CA GLU A 34 2.96 6.86 7.93
C GLU A 34 1.92 7.23 9.00
N PHE A 35 1.19 6.21 9.46
CA PHE A 35 0.23 6.30 10.55
C PHE A 35 0.48 5.15 11.53
N ALA A 36 0.37 5.42 12.83
CA ALA A 36 0.28 4.34 13.80
C ALA A 36 -0.99 3.51 13.55
N LEU A 37 -0.96 2.22 13.85
CA LEU A 37 -2.12 1.34 13.66
C LEU A 37 -3.39 1.89 14.33
N LYS A 38 -3.27 2.48 15.53
CA LYS A 38 -4.38 3.12 16.26
C LYS A 38 -5.05 4.27 15.49
N ASP A 39 -4.33 4.90 14.57
CA ASP A 39 -4.81 6.02 13.76
C ASP A 39 -5.38 5.56 12.39
N ALA A 40 -5.57 4.25 12.17
CA ALA A 40 -6.04 3.72 10.89
C ALA A 40 -7.33 4.38 10.39
N ASN A 41 -8.28 4.66 11.28
CA ASN A 41 -9.54 5.32 10.91
C ASN A 41 -9.30 6.74 10.35
N ARG A 42 -8.32 7.49 10.89
CA ARG A 42 -7.94 8.80 10.34
C ARG A 42 -7.41 8.65 8.92
N ALA A 43 -6.49 7.71 8.69
CA ALA A 43 -5.94 7.44 7.36
C ALA A 43 -7.03 7.09 6.33
N LEU A 44 -8.02 6.29 6.72
CA LEU A 44 -9.15 5.91 5.87
C LEU A 44 -10.08 7.09 5.54
N VAL A 45 -10.38 7.96 6.52
CA VAL A 45 -11.20 9.17 6.29
C VAL A 45 -10.49 10.12 5.33
N GLU A 46 -9.19 10.35 5.52
CA GLU A 46 -8.39 11.17 4.60
C GLU A 46 -8.38 10.58 3.18
N LEU A 47 -8.21 9.27 3.04
CA LEU A 47 -8.28 8.57 1.75
C LEU A 47 -9.65 8.76 1.08
N LYS A 48 -10.75 8.58 1.82
CA LYS A 48 -12.12 8.76 1.32
C LYS A 48 -12.35 10.19 0.83
N ASN A 49 -11.79 11.18 1.52
CA ASN A 49 -11.88 12.59 1.16
C ASN A 49 -10.86 13.02 0.09
N ARG A 50 -10.16 12.06 -0.55
CA ARG A 50 -9.12 12.29 -1.56
C ARG A 50 -7.95 13.14 -1.05
N GLN A 51 -7.73 13.18 0.27
CA GLN A 51 -6.57 13.82 0.90
C GLN A 51 -5.38 12.84 0.89
N ILE A 52 -4.89 12.55 -0.31
CA ILE A 52 -3.82 11.59 -0.54
C ILE A 52 -2.69 12.21 -1.37
N ARG A 53 -1.47 12.02 -0.87
CA ARG A 53 -0.22 12.23 -1.60
C ARG A 53 0.62 10.98 -1.40
N GLY A 54 0.95 10.27 -2.48
CA GLY A 54 1.61 8.97 -2.39
C GLY A 54 0.72 7.90 -1.73
N ALA A 55 1.32 7.02 -0.93
CA ALA A 55 0.61 5.98 -0.18
C ALA A 55 0.47 6.33 1.31
N LYS A 56 -0.66 5.94 1.93
CA LYS A 56 -0.80 5.95 3.40
C LYS A 56 -0.45 4.57 3.94
N VAL A 57 0.51 4.50 4.86
CA VAL A 57 1.07 3.23 5.37
C VAL A 57 0.78 3.11 6.86
N LEU A 58 0.23 1.99 7.29
CA LEU A 58 0.04 1.67 8.70
C LEU A 58 1.28 0.95 9.23
N LYS A 59 1.90 1.50 10.28
CA LYS A 59 2.91 0.77 11.04
C LYS A 59 2.22 -0.19 12.01
N ILE A 60 2.52 -1.48 11.87
CA ILE A 60 1.94 -2.57 12.66
C ILE A 60 2.77 -2.84 13.94
N GLU A 61 3.96 -2.24 14.03
CA GLU A 61 4.88 -2.29 15.18
C GLU A 61 5.25 -0.85 15.59
N GLU A 62 5.61 -0.64 16.86
CA GLU A 62 6.34 0.57 17.31
C GLU A 62 7.84 0.41 17.10
#